data_AF-A0A3D5WP40-F1
#
_entry.id   AF-A0A3D5WP40-F1
#
_cell.length_a   1.000
_cell.length_b   1.000
_cell.length_c   1.000
_cell.angle_alpha   90.00
_cell.angle_beta   90.00
_cell.angle_gamma   90.00
#
_symmetry.space_group_name_H-M   'P 1'
#
loop_
_entity.id
_entity.type
_entity.pdbx_description
1 polymer ?
#
loop_
_entity_poly.entity_id
_entity_poly.type
_entity_poly.pdbx_seq_one_letter_code
_entity_poly.pdbx_strand_id
1 'polypeptide(L)'
;MSKNRRIETLSRAYSILTGQDVTSSRSSIMKTRTGKAIYRYNKCAMYESPAANIMDIVMEIEHKDSRAAINTQEIVRAIQEAEKLENAQVSTVTVRAASLKTKRNYYMKLKARKAKMQRSVKKEYAITCKE
;
A
#
# COMPACT_ATOMS: atom_id res chain seq x y z
N MET A 1 1.01 -1.93 6.84
CA MET A 1 0.54 -1.89 5.43
C MET A 1 0.80 -0.50 4.85
N SER A 2 1.26 -0.39 3.60
CA SER A 2 1.45 0.91 2.95
C SER A 2 0.09 1.54 2.58
N LYS A 3 0.05 2.87 2.35
CA LYS A 3 -1.19 3.61 2.01
C LYS A 3 -1.91 3.02 0.78
N ASN A 4 -1.15 2.70 -0.26
CA ASN A 4 -1.67 2.12 -1.50
C ASN A 4 -2.21 0.70 -1.29
N ARG A 5 -1.56 -0.07 -0.42
CA ARG A 5 -1.93 -1.45 -0.10
C ARG A 5 -3.36 -1.54 0.41
N ARG A 6 -3.76 -0.65 1.31
CA ARG A 6 -5.10 -0.67 1.93
C ARG A 6 -6.21 -0.38 0.91
N ILE A 7 -6.02 0.63 0.06
CA ILE A 7 -7.00 0.94 -0.98
C ILE A 7 -7.06 -0.19 -2.01
N GLU A 8 -5.95 -0.84 -2.33
CA GLU A 8 -5.95 -2.00 -3.20
C GLU A 8 -6.71 -3.19 -2.61
N THR A 9 -6.49 -3.52 -1.33
CA THR A 9 -7.26 -4.58 -0.64
C THR A 9 -8.75 -4.26 -0.63
N LEU A 10 -9.14 -3.02 -0.30
CA LEU A 10 -10.55 -2.60 -0.30
C LEU A 10 -11.16 -2.61 -1.71
N SER A 11 -10.41 -2.20 -2.74
CA SER A 11 -10.88 -2.22 -4.13
C SER A 11 -11.13 -3.64 -4.62
N ARG A 12 -10.29 -4.59 -4.23
CA ARG A 12 -10.47 -6.01 -4.55
C ARG A 12 -11.63 -6.62 -3.78
N ALA A 13 -11.74 -6.34 -2.48
CA ALA A 13 -12.85 -6.82 -1.69
C ALA A 13 -14.20 -6.28 -2.21
N TYR A 14 -14.27 -4.99 -2.56
CA TYR A 14 -15.47 -4.39 -3.16
C TYR A 14 -15.78 -4.97 -4.54
N SER A 15 -14.76 -5.25 -5.35
CA SER A 15 -14.89 -5.96 -6.64
C SER A 15 -15.49 -7.36 -6.47
N ILE A 16 -15.04 -8.13 -5.46
CA ILE A 16 -15.59 -9.44 -5.13
C ILE A 16 -17.07 -9.34 -4.72
N LEU A 17 -17.41 -8.34 -3.88
CA LEU A 17 -18.77 -8.16 -3.38
C LEU A 17 -19.77 -7.71 -4.45
N THR A 18 -19.33 -6.88 -5.40
CA THR A 18 -20.20 -6.24 -6.40
C THR A 18 -20.13 -6.87 -7.78
N GLY A 19 -19.16 -7.76 -8.03
CA GLY A 19 -18.87 -8.32 -9.35
C GLY A 19 -18.27 -7.32 -10.34
N GLN A 20 -18.00 -6.08 -9.93
CA GLN A 20 -17.35 -5.06 -10.77
C GLN A 20 -15.86 -5.36 -10.92
N ASP A 21 -15.22 -4.85 -11.99
CA ASP A 21 -13.77 -4.94 -12.09
C ASP A 21 -13.06 -4.10 -11.01
N VAL A 22 -11.82 -4.48 -10.67
CA VAL A 22 -11.04 -3.86 -9.59
C VAL A 22 -10.74 -2.37 -9.87
N THR A 23 -10.61 -1.97 -11.14
CA THR A 23 -10.29 -0.58 -11.51
C THR A 23 -11.51 0.33 -11.33
N SER A 24 -12.68 -0.13 -11.79
CA SER A 24 -13.96 0.56 -11.56
C SER A 24 -14.30 0.61 -10.07
N SER A 25 -14.10 -0.51 -9.36
CA SER A 25 -14.26 -0.58 -7.90
C SER A 25 -13.40 0.46 -7.19
N ARG A 26 -12.11 0.56 -7.57
CA ARG A 26 -11.21 1.58 -7.03
C ARG A 26 -11.71 2.99 -7.34
N SER A 27 -12.17 3.24 -8.56
CA SER A 27 -12.70 4.55 -8.97
C SER A 27 -13.92 4.95 -8.12
N SER A 28 -14.86 4.02 -7.90
CA SER A 28 -16.04 4.22 -7.06
C SER A 28 -15.66 4.50 -5.60
N ILE A 29 -14.76 3.70 -5.02
CA ILE A 29 -14.23 3.94 -3.67
C ILE A 29 -13.58 5.33 -3.56
N MET A 30 -12.79 5.72 -4.56
CA MET A 30 -12.10 7.02 -4.52
C MET A 30 -13.04 8.22 -4.67
N LYS A 31 -14.33 8.02 -5.00
CA LYS A 31 -15.35 9.07 -4.99
C LYS A 31 -15.94 9.29 -3.60
N THR A 32 -15.96 8.27 -2.73
CA THR A 32 -16.51 8.35 -1.37
C THR A 32 -15.62 9.16 -0.42
N ARG A 33 -16.23 9.73 0.62
CA ARG A 33 -15.53 10.44 1.70
C ARG A 33 -14.61 9.47 2.44
N THR A 34 -15.11 8.28 2.77
CA THR A 34 -14.35 7.22 3.45
C THR A 34 -13.14 6.76 2.61
N GLY A 35 -13.32 6.46 1.32
CA GLY A 35 -12.23 6.04 0.44
C GLY A 35 -11.15 7.11 0.28
N LYS A 36 -11.53 8.38 0.11
CA LYS A 36 -10.59 9.51 0.09
C LYS A 36 -9.83 9.66 1.40
N ALA A 37 -10.49 9.47 2.53
CA ALA A 37 -9.87 9.58 3.85
C ALA A 37 -8.86 8.46 4.11
N ILE A 38 -9.18 7.23 3.70
CA ILE A 38 -8.27 6.07 3.78
C ILE A 38 -7.04 6.29 2.88
N TYR A 39 -7.24 6.78 1.64
CA TYR A 39 -6.13 7.10 0.73
C TYR A 39 -5.18 8.16 1.32
N ARG A 40 -5.74 9.20 1.95
CA ARG A 40 -4.97 10.27 2.63
C ARG A 40 -4.31 9.82 3.94
N TYR A 41 -4.59 8.60 4.39
CA TYR A 41 -4.12 8.05 5.66
C TYR A 41 -4.64 8.83 6.89
N ASN A 42 -5.90 9.28 6.84
CA ASN A 42 -6.54 9.97 7.97
C ASN A 42 -6.88 8.96 9.08
N LYS A 43 -6.23 9.07 10.23
CA LYS A 43 -6.40 8.15 11.37
C LYS A 43 -7.83 8.12 11.92
N CYS A 44 -8.59 9.21 11.82
CA CYS A 44 -9.95 9.30 12.35
C CYS A 44 -11.01 8.57 11.48
N ALA A 45 -10.71 8.39 10.19
CA ALA A 45 -11.58 7.66 9.25
C ALA A 45 -11.10 6.22 9.03
N MET A 46 -10.00 5.84 9.65
CA MET A 46 -9.57 4.46 9.72
C MET A 46 -10.27 3.82 10.91
N TYR A 47 -11.46 3.27 10.69
CA TYR A 47 -11.93 2.27 11.64
C TYR A 47 -10.88 1.15 11.67
N GLU A 48 -10.51 0.70 12.87
CA GLU A 48 -9.50 -0.35 13.08
C GLU A 48 -9.84 -1.65 12.31
N SER A 49 -11.08 -1.78 11.85
CA SER A 49 -11.59 -2.88 11.04
C SER A 49 -11.79 -2.51 9.55
N PRO A 50 -11.15 -3.23 8.60
CA PRO A 50 -11.41 -3.07 7.17
C PRO A 50 -12.86 -3.34 6.74
N ALA A 51 -13.59 -4.17 7.49
CA ALA A 51 -15.00 -4.47 7.18
C ALA A 51 -15.92 -3.27 7.42
N ALA A 52 -15.67 -2.49 8.48
CA ALA A 52 -16.40 -1.25 8.74
C ALA A 52 -16.19 -0.23 7.62
N ASN A 53 -14.94 -0.08 7.17
CA ASN A 53 -14.61 0.81 6.06
C ASN A 53 -15.33 0.42 4.75
N ILE A 54 -15.47 -0.88 4.45
CA ILE A 54 -16.25 -1.34 3.28
C ILE A 54 -17.73 -1.03 3.45
N MET A 55 -18.29 -1.25 4.64
CA MET A 55 -19.69 -0.95 4.91
C MET A 55 -19.98 0.54 4.69
N ASP A 56 -19.15 1.43 5.21
CA ASP A 56 -19.29 2.88 5.00
C ASP A 56 -19.18 3.25 3.52
N ILE A 57 -18.23 2.66 2.80
CA ILE A 57 -18.09 2.84 1.34
C ILE A 57 -19.35 2.41 0.59
N VAL A 58 -19.90 1.23 0.90
CA VAL A 58 -21.13 0.70 0.28
C VAL A 58 -22.28 1.66 0.56
N MET A 59 -22.44 2.09 1.82
CA MET A 59 -23.49 3.03 2.23
C MET A 59 -23.39 4.38 1.52
N GLU A 60 -22.16 4.86 1.27
CA GLU A 60 -21.92 6.10 0.54
C GLU A 60 -22.18 5.97 -0.98
N ILE A 61 -22.01 4.78 -1.56
CA ILE A 61 -22.20 4.53 -3.00
C ILE A 61 -23.66 4.21 -3.33
N GLU A 62 -24.31 3.34 -2.54
CA GLU A 62 -25.64 2.80 -2.84
C GLU A 62 -26.80 3.67 -2.32
N HIS A 63 -26.49 4.85 -1.76
CA HIS A 63 -27.47 5.82 -1.25
C HIS A 63 -28.60 5.20 -0.42
N LYS A 64 -28.37 4.96 0.89
CA LYS A 64 -29.29 4.70 2.04
C LYS A 64 -30.55 3.81 1.89
N ASP A 65 -31.16 3.67 0.74
CA ASP A 65 -32.46 3.03 0.51
C ASP A 65 -32.32 1.63 -0.09
N SER A 66 -31.20 1.30 -0.73
CA SER A 66 -30.93 -0.05 -1.23
C SER A 66 -30.19 -0.85 -0.16
N ARG A 67 -30.93 -1.30 0.85
CA ARG A 67 -30.48 -2.32 1.82
C ARG A 67 -30.34 -3.70 1.16
N ALA A 68 -29.64 -3.80 0.04
CA ALA A 68 -29.11 -5.09 -0.39
C ALA A 68 -28.05 -5.46 0.64
N ALA A 69 -28.50 -6.22 1.65
CA ALA A 69 -27.79 -6.47 2.89
C ALA A 69 -26.51 -7.27 2.63
N ILE A 70 -25.43 -6.59 2.25
CA ILE A 70 -24.12 -7.22 2.22
C ILE A 70 -23.83 -7.66 3.64
N ASN A 71 -23.81 -8.96 3.85
CA ASN A 71 -23.64 -9.54 5.17
C ASN A 71 -22.22 -9.23 5.65
N THR A 72 -22.06 -8.79 6.90
CA THR A 72 -20.74 -8.55 7.50
C THR A 72 -19.80 -9.74 7.34
N GLN A 73 -20.32 -10.97 7.35
CA GLN A 73 -19.54 -12.18 7.09
C GLN A 73 -19.02 -12.28 5.65
N GLU A 74 -19.81 -11.85 4.67
CA GLU A 74 -19.39 -11.80 3.26
C GLU A 74 -18.32 -10.75 3.06
N ILE A 75 -18.43 -9.59 3.72
CA ILE A 75 -17.41 -8.55 3.73
C ILE A 75 -16.08 -9.11 4.27
N VAL A 76 -16.12 -9.81 5.41
CA VAL A 76 -14.92 -10.42 6.01
C VAL A 76 -14.32 -11.47 5.08
N ARG A 77 -15.13 -12.33 4.45
CA ARG A 77 -14.63 -13.33 3.48
C ARG A 77 -13.97 -12.66 2.27
N ALA A 78 -14.60 -11.64 1.70
CA ALA A 78 -14.07 -10.89 0.55
C ALA A 78 -12.74 -10.20 0.89
N ILE A 79 -12.59 -9.66 2.11
CA ILE A 79 -11.32 -9.09 2.57
C ILE A 79 -10.23 -10.16 2.67
N GLN A 80 -10.52 -11.30 3.30
CA GLN A 80 -9.56 -12.40 3.43
C GLN A 80 -9.11 -12.93 2.06
N GLU A 81 -10.03 -13.02 1.11
CA GLU A 81 -9.73 -13.42 -0.26
C GLU A 81 -8.88 -12.37 -1.00
N ALA A 82 -9.24 -11.08 -0.87
CA ALA A 82 -8.45 -9.98 -1.41
C ALA A 82 -7.01 -9.97 -0.87
N GLU A 83 -6.81 -10.22 0.42
CA GLU A 83 -5.49 -10.31 1.05
C GLU A 83 -4.69 -11.53 0.56
N LYS A 84 -5.34 -12.68 0.36
CA LYS A 84 -4.69 -13.87 -0.23
C LYS A 84 -4.22 -13.60 -1.66
N LEU A 85 -5.05 -12.96 -2.49
CA LEU A 85 -4.70 -12.59 -3.86
C LEU A 85 -3.54 -11.59 -3.91
N GLU A 86 -3.49 -10.67 -2.96
CA GLU A 86 -2.39 -9.72 -2.84
C GLU A 86 -1.07 -10.43 -2.47
N ASN A 87 -1.12 -11.32 -1.47
CA ASN A 87 0.05 -12.09 -1.04
C ASN A 87 0.55 -13.06 -2.14
N ALA A 88 -0.36 -13.60 -2.96
CA ALA A 88 -0.02 -14.39 -4.14
C ALA A 88 0.64 -13.56 -5.27
N GLN A 89 0.26 -12.29 -5.44
CA GLN A 89 0.95 -11.38 -6.36
C GLN A 89 2.33 -10.97 -5.85
N VAL A 90 2.51 -10.82 -4.54
CA VAL A 90 3.83 -10.55 -3.94
C VAL A 90 4.76 -11.76 -4.04
N SER A 91 4.24 -12.98 -3.86
CA SER A 91 5.05 -14.20 -3.97
C SER A 91 5.44 -14.57 -5.40
N THR A 92 4.71 -14.09 -6.41
CA THR A 92 5.02 -14.28 -7.83
C THR A 92 6.00 -13.26 -8.41
N VAL A 93 6.42 -12.25 -7.62
CA VAL A 93 7.63 -11.47 -7.93
C VAL A 93 8.84 -12.37 -7.69
N THR A 94 9.11 -13.24 -8.65
CA THR A 94 10.34 -14.00 -8.74
C THR A 94 11.50 -13.00 -8.82
N VAL A 95 12.14 -12.74 -7.69
CA VAL A 95 13.36 -11.94 -7.61
C VAL A 95 14.42 -12.68 -8.41
N ARG A 96 14.56 -12.37 -9.69
CA ARG A 96 15.66 -12.91 -10.51
C ARG A 96 16.97 -12.52 -9.83
N ALA A 97 17.82 -13.51 -9.59
CA ALA A 97 19.14 -13.27 -9.03
C ALA A 97 19.88 -12.23 -9.88
N ALA A 98 20.36 -11.16 -9.26
CA ALA A 98 21.07 -10.10 -9.95
C ALA A 98 22.33 -10.67 -10.65
N SER A 99 22.55 -10.28 -11.91
CA SER A 99 23.75 -10.69 -12.66
C SER A 99 25.05 -10.32 -11.93
N LEU A 100 26.13 -11.06 -12.20
CA LEU A 100 27.47 -10.74 -11.67
C LEU A 100 27.89 -9.30 -11.98
N LYS A 101 27.55 -8.77 -13.16
CA LYS A 101 27.80 -7.37 -13.55
C LYS A 101 27.07 -6.39 -12.65
N THR A 102 25.79 -6.64 -12.37
CA THR A 102 24.95 -5.79 -11.49
C THR A 102 25.50 -5.78 -10.06
N LYS A 103 25.88 -6.95 -9.54
CA LYS A 103 26.48 -7.08 -8.20
C LYS A 103 27.80 -6.30 -8.12
N ARG A 104 28.71 -6.47 -9.08
CA ARG A 104 29.99 -5.73 -9.14
C ARG A 104 29.79 -4.21 -9.18
N ASN A 105 28.87 -3.72 -10.03
CA ASN A 105 28.57 -2.29 -10.11
C ASN A 105 28.03 -1.72 -8.80
N TYR A 106 27.18 -2.48 -8.10
CA TYR A 106 26.68 -2.08 -6.78
C TYR A 106 27.80 -1.95 -5.76
N TYR A 107 28.70 -2.94 -5.67
CA TYR A 107 29.85 -2.88 -4.76
C TYR A 107 30.78 -1.70 -5.04
N MET A 108 31.05 -1.39 -6.32
CA MET A 108 31.88 -0.24 -6.68
C MET A 108 31.23 1.10 -6.26
N LYS A 109 29.91 1.25 -6.46
CA LYS A 109 29.17 2.42 -5.99
C LYS A 109 29.21 2.55 -4.46
N LEU A 110 29.11 1.43 -3.74
CA LEU A 110 29.13 1.41 -2.28
C LEU A 110 30.51 1.76 -1.72
N LYS A 111 31.59 1.26 -2.35
CA LYS A 111 32.98 1.62 -2.04
C LYS A 111 33.23 3.12 -2.27
N ALA A 112 32.76 3.67 -3.39
CA ALA A 112 32.88 5.09 -3.70
C ALA A 112 32.13 5.97 -2.68
N ARG A 113 30.93 5.56 -2.24
CA ARG A 113 30.17 6.27 -1.19
C ARG A 113 30.90 6.28 0.16
N LYS A 114 31.45 5.13 0.59
CA LYS A 114 32.25 5.05 1.83
C LYS A 114 33.48 5.95 1.76
N ALA A 115 34.18 5.97 0.62
CA ALA A 115 35.34 6.85 0.43
C ALA A 115 34.96 8.34 0.47
N LYS A 116 33.82 8.73 -0.11
CA LYS A 116 33.31 10.10 -0.04
C LYS A 116 33.00 10.51 1.41
N MET A 117 32.36 9.63 2.18
CA MET A 117 32.02 9.86 3.59
C MET A 117 33.27 9.99 4.46
N GLN A 118 34.29 9.14 4.26
CA GLN A 118 35.56 9.27 4.99
C GLN A 118 36.28 10.59 4.68
N ARG A 119 36.22 11.06 3.43
CA ARG A 119 36.79 12.35 3.04
C ARG A 119 36.03 13.54 3.65
N SER A 120 34.71 13.49 3.75
CA SER A 120 33.92 14.56 4.38
C SER A 120 34.20 14.64 5.87
N VAL A 121 34.24 13.49 6.56
CA VAL A 121 34.58 13.43 7.99
C VAL A 121 35.99 13.97 8.25
N LYS A 122 36.99 13.59 7.45
CA LYS A 122 38.34 14.16 7.57
C LYS A 122 38.39 15.68 7.34
N LYS A 123 37.55 16.22 6.46
CA LYS A 123 37.45 17.67 6.23
C LYS A 123 36.85 18.38 7.44
N GLU A 124 35.78 17.83 8.04
CA GLU A 124 35.17 18.38 9.25
C GLU A 124 36.16 18.40 10.42
N TYR A 125 36.88 17.30 10.68
CA TYR A 125 37.93 17.25 11.71
C TYR A 125 39.04 18.28 11.48
N ALA A 126 39.47 18.50 10.23
CA ALA A 126 40.52 19.46 9.91
C ALA A 126 40.08 20.93 10.08
N ILE A 127 38.78 21.22 10.05
CA ILE A 127 38.21 22.55 10.32
C ILE A 127 38.14 22.77 11.84
N THR A 128 37.66 21.77 12.60
CA THR A 128 37.54 21.86 14.07
C THR A 128 38.87 21.89 14.82
N CYS A 129 39.98 21.45 14.21
CA CYS A 129 41.31 21.51 14.84
C CYS A 129 42.10 22.80 14.52
N LYS A 130 41.48 23.78 13.85
CA LYS A 130 42.10 25.09 13.53
C LYS A 130 41.43 26.28 14.23
N GLU A 131 40.44 26.01 15.09
CA GLU A 131 39.88 26.94 16.08
C GLU A 131 40.57 26.73 17.43
#